data_AF-A0A1I3EYJ6-F1
#
_entry.id   AF-A0A1I3EYJ6-F1
#
_cell.length_a   1.000
_cell.length_b   1.000
_cell.length_c   1.000
_cell.angle_alpha   90.00
_cell.angle_beta   90.00
_cell.angle_gamma   90.00
#
_symmetry.space_group_name_H-M   'P 1'
#
loop_
_entity.id
_entity.type
_entity.pdbx_description
1 polymer ?
#
loop_
_entity_poly.entity_id
_entity_poly.type
_entity_poly.pdbx_seq_one_letter_code
_entity_poly.pdbx_strand_id
1 'polypeptide(L)' 'MTDGGEVSISMTSDEALVLFDLLHRWEDDEQVTPPQNEAEQIALWAVSALIERVLVEPFGPDYSRLVSEARTRLTPTD' A
#
# COMPACT_ATOMS: atom_id res chain seq x y z
N MET A 1 -6.20 6.57 28.39
CA MET A 1 -4.95 7.23 27.95
C MET A 1 -4.33 6.31 26.92
N THR A 2 -4.79 6.38 25.67
CA THR A 2 -4.18 5.60 24.59
C THR A 2 -2.91 6.33 24.20
N ASP A 3 -1.78 5.70 24.49
CA ASP A 3 -0.46 6.20 24.14
C ASP A 3 -0.43 6.44 22.63
N GLY A 4 -0.32 7.71 22.22
CA GLY A 4 -0.13 8.11 20.83
C GLY A 4 1.31 7.87 20.40
N GLY A 5 1.81 6.66 20.67
CA GLY A 5 3.17 6.25 20.37
C GLY A 5 3.36 6.10 18.87
N GLU A 6 4.49 6.59 18.37
CA GLU A 6 4.92 6.36 17.00
C GLU A 6 5.20 4.86 16.79
N VAL A 7 4.60 4.27 15.75
CA VAL A 7 4.80 2.86 15.38
C VAL A 7 5.65 2.80 14.13
N SER A 8 6.79 2.12 14.20
CA SER A 8 7.65 1.84 13.05
C SER A 8 7.33 0.47 12.47
N ILE A 9 7.03 0.41 11.18
CA ILE A 9 6.77 -0.83 10.44
C ILE A 9 7.85 -0.98 9.37
N SER A 10 8.52 -2.13 9.35
CA SER A 10 9.43 -2.50 8.26
C SER A 10 8.69 -3.36 7.25
N MET A 11 8.81 -3.01 5.97
CA MET A 11 8.26 -3.75 4.85
C MET A 11 9.35 -3.94 3.79
N THR A 12 9.28 -5.04 3.06
CA THR A 12 10.08 -5.28 1.86
C THR A 12 9.59 -4.37 0.73
N SER A 13 10.45 -4.14 -0.28
CA SER A 13 10.06 -3.38 -1.47
C SER A 13 8.85 -3.99 -2.18
N ASP A 14 8.75 -5.33 -2.19
CA ASP A 14 7.64 -6.04 -2.81
C ASP A 14 6.32 -5.80 -2.05
N GLU A 15 6.35 -5.87 -0.72
CA GLU A 15 5.19 -5.56 0.12
C GLU A 15 4.75 -4.10 -0.06
N ALA A 16 5.71 -3.16 -0.10
CA ALA A 16 5.42 -1.74 -0.30
C ALA A 16 4.73 -1.50 -1.66
N LEU A 17 5.26 -2.09 -2.73
CA LEU A 17 4.70 -1.95 -4.09
C LEU A 17 3.26 -2.47 -4.17
N VAL A 18 3.02 -3.68 -3.64
CA VAL A 18 1.69 -4.31 -3.70
C VAL A 18 0.69 -3.59 -2.80
N LEU A 19 1.12 -3.13 -1.62
CA LEU A 19 0.26 -2.38 -0.71
C LEU A 19 -0.09 -1.01 -1.28
N PHE A 20 0.85 -0.32 -1.93
CA PHE A 20 0.59 0.96 -2.59
C PHE A 20 -0.43 0.83 -3.73
N ASP A 21 -0.31 -0.22 -4.56
CA ASP A 21 -1.27 -0.51 -5.63
C ASP A 21 -2.66 -0.83 -5.07
N LEU A 22 -2.73 -1.60 -3.98
CA LEU A 22 -4.00 -1.89 -3.30
C LEU A 22 -4.65 -0.62 -2.75
N LEU A 23 -3.86 0.28 -2.15
CA LEU A 23 -4.34 1.56 -1.62
C LEU A 23 -4.92 2.46 -2.73
N HIS A 24 -4.26 2.53 -3.89
CA HIS A 24 -4.77 3.29 -5.03
C HIS A 24 -6.07 2.72 -5.59
N ARG A 25 -6.21 1.39 -5.61
CA ARG A 25 -7.46 0.74 -6.04
C ARG A 25 -8.65 1.04 -5.11
N TRP A 26 -8.41 1.33 -3.84
CA TRP A 26 -9.47 1.79 -2.92
C TRP A 26 -9.94 3.21 -3.21
N GLU A 27 -9.11 4.04 -3.84
CA GLU A 27 -9.46 5.43 -4.18
C GLU A 27 -10.22 5.53 -5.51
N ASP A 28 -9.90 4.65 -6.46
CA ASP A 28 -10.38 4.76 -7.85
C ASP A 28 -11.59 3.85 -8.21
N ASP A 29 -11.89 2.74 -7.51
CA ASP A 29 -12.77 1.72 -8.11
C ASP A 29 -13.60 0.84 -7.14
N GLU A 30 -14.75 0.34 -7.64
CA GLU A 30 -15.75 -0.51 -6.96
C GLU A 30 -15.26 -1.94 -6.63
N GLN A 31 -14.00 -2.24 -6.95
CA GLN A 31 -13.42 -3.58 -6.85
C GLN A 31 -12.97 -3.95 -5.43
N VAL A 32 -12.76 -2.95 -4.57
CA VAL A 32 -12.37 -3.18 -3.19
C VAL A 32 -13.33 -2.42 -2.29
N THR A 33 -13.84 -3.09 -1.26
CA THR A 33 -14.80 -2.47 -0.33
C THR A 33 -14.20 -1.19 0.24
N PRO A 34 -14.85 -0.03 0.07
CA PRO A 34 -14.33 1.24 0.56
C PRO A 34 -14.28 1.25 2.09
N PRO A 35 -13.46 2.12 2.69
CA PRO A 35 -13.39 2.30 4.13
C PRO A 35 -14.78 2.57 4.72
N GLN A 36 -15.15 1.89 5.79
CA GLN A 36 -16.46 2.02 6.43
C GLN A 36 -16.52 3.17 7.43
N ASN A 37 -15.35 3.69 7.84
CA ASN A 37 -15.21 4.78 8.80
C ASN A 37 -14.15 5.78 8.34
N GLU A 38 -14.35 7.05 8.67
CA GLU A 38 -13.36 8.13 8.46
C GLU A 38 -11.99 7.80 9.07
N ALA A 39 -11.96 7.13 10.23
CA ALA A 39 -10.72 6.69 10.85
C ALA A 39 -9.94 5.68 10.00
N GLU A 40 -10.64 4.78 9.28
CA GLU A 40 -10.00 3.83 8.36
C GLU A 40 -9.42 4.59 7.17
N GLN A 41 -10.16 5.54 6.61
CA GLN A 41 -9.67 6.38 5.51
C GLN A 41 -8.43 7.19 5.90
N ILE A 42 -8.44 7.81 7.09
CA ILE A 42 -7.29 8.56 7.61
C ILE A 42 -6.07 7.64 7.79
N ALA A 43 -6.26 6.44 8.35
CA ALA A 43 -5.18 5.49 8.54
C ALA A 43 -4.58 5.02 7.21
N LEU A 44 -5.43 4.71 6.22
CA LEU A 44 -5.00 4.29 4.88
C LEU A 44 -4.27 5.40 4.14
N TRP A 45 -4.75 6.64 4.21
CA TRP A 45 -4.06 7.81 3.65
C TRP A 45 -2.69 8.04 4.31
N ALA A 46 -2.61 7.91 5.63
CA ALA A 46 -1.34 8.05 6.34
C ALA A 46 -0.33 6.98 5.89
N VAL A 47 -0.76 5.72 5.75
CA VAL A 47 0.09 4.64 5.24
C VAL A 47 0.50 4.87 3.79
N SER A 48 -0.43 5.29 2.92
CA SER A 48 -0.15 5.63 1.52
C SER A 48 0.93 6.70 1.40
N ALA A 49 0.79 7.79 2.17
CA ALA A 49 1.77 8.88 2.19
C ALA A 49 3.15 8.44 2.70
N LEU A 50 3.23 7.50 3.66
CA LEU A 50 4.51 6.95 4.11
C LEU A 50 5.18 6.11 3.03
N ILE A 51 4.41 5.30 2.32
CA ILE A 51 4.91 4.43 1.26
C ILE A 51 5.34 5.26 0.04
N GLU A 52 4.56 6.27 -0.36
CA GLU A 52 4.88 7.19 -1.47
C GLU A 52 6.24 7.87 -1.28
N ARG A 53 6.61 8.20 -0.04
CA ARG A 53 7.90 8.82 0.28
C ARG A 53 9.09 7.90 0.06
N VAL A 54 8.87 6.58 0.08
CA VAL A 54 9.92 5.56 -0.04
C VAL A 54 9.95 4.99 -1.46
N LEU A 55 8.80 4.87 -2.12
CA LEU A 55 8.65 4.34 -3.47
C LEU A 55 8.95 5.41 -4.53
N VAL A 56 10.06 5.26 -5.24
CA VAL A 56 10.41 6.11 -6.41
C VAL A 56 9.81 5.53 -7.71
N GLU A 57 9.52 4.23 -7.71
CA GLU A 57 9.02 3.45 -8.85
C GLU A 57 7.60 3.79 -9.39
N PRO A 58 6.64 4.33 -8.60
CA PRO A 58 5.29 4.68 -9.08
C PRO A 58 5.27 5.71 -10.21
N PHE A 59 6.34 6.48 -10.37
CA PHE A 59 6.50 7.47 -11.44
C PHE A 59 7.09 6.88 -12.73
N GLY A 60 7.38 5.58 -12.76
CA GLY A 60 7.94 4.87 -13.90
C GLY A 60 6.86 4.16 -14.74
N PRO A 61 7.01 4.08 -16.09
CA PRO A 61 6.09 3.34 -16.96
C PRO A 61 6.07 1.83 -16.67
N ASP A 62 7.06 1.33 -15.94
CA ASP A 62 7.20 -0.06 -15.52
C ASP A 62 6.42 -0.42 -14.23
N TYR A 63 5.75 0.54 -13.58
CA TYR A 63 5.13 0.34 -12.27
C TYR A 63 4.19 -0.88 -12.22
N SER A 64 3.30 -1.03 -13.21
CA SER A 64 2.36 -2.16 -13.26
C SER A 64 3.07 -3.52 -13.36
N ARG A 65 4.19 -3.58 -14.09
CA ARG A 65 5.02 -4.79 -14.21
C ARG A 65 5.70 -5.11 -12.88
N LEU A 66 6.29 -4.10 -12.22
CA LEU A 66 6.94 -4.26 -10.91
C LEU A 66 5.95 -4.77 -9.85
N VAL A 67 4.74 -4.23 -9.81
CA VAL A 67 3.66 -4.70 -8.92
C VAL A 67 3.29 -6.15 -9.23
N SER A 68 3.14 -6.51 -10.51
CA SER A 68 2.81 -7.88 -10.90
C SER A 68 3.91 -8.88 -10.48
N GLU A 69 5.17 -8.53 -10.68
CA GLU A 69 6.30 -9.37 -10.28
C GLU A 69 6.41 -9.48 -8.75
N ALA A 70 6.18 -8.38 -8.03
CA ALA A 70 6.14 -8.37 -6.57
C ALA A 70 5.00 -9.27 -6.05
N ARG A 71 3.81 -9.23 -6.65
CA ARG A 71 2.70 -10.14 -6.33
C ARG A 71 3.08 -11.60 -6.52
N THR A 72 3.75 -11.93 -7.62
CA THR A 72 4.22 -13.29 -7.86
C THR A 72 5.24 -13.73 -6.81
N ARG A 73 6.17 -12.86 -6.40
CA ARG A 73 7.15 -13.15 -5.35
C ARG A 73 6.53 -13.32 -3.97
N LEU A 74 5.48 -12.57 -3.65
CA LEU A 74 4.75 -12.65 -2.38
C LEU A 74 3.78 -13.82 -2.30
N THR A 75 3.34 -14.38 -3.43
CA THR A 75 2.44 -15.53 -3.45
C THR A 75 3.26 -16.80 -3.30
N PRO A 76 3.16 -17.55 -2.19
CA PRO A 76 3.88 -18.80 -2.03
C PRO A 76 3.45 -19.76 -3.15
N THR A 77 4.43 -20.25 -3.90
CA THR A 77 4.18 -21.36 -4.84
C THR A 77 4.15 -22.63 -3.99
N ASP A 78 2.97 -23.23 -3.82
CA ASP A 78 2.77 -24.56 -3.19
C ASP A 78 3.62 -25.64 -3.87
#